data_AF-A0A1Y1WJ17-F1
#
_entry.id   AF-A0A1Y1WJ17-F1
#
_cell.length_a   1.000
_cell.length_b   1.000
_cell.length_c   1.000
_cell.angle_alpha   90.00
_cell.angle_beta   90.00
_cell.angle_gamma   90.00
#
_symmetry.space_group_name_H-M   'P 1'
#
loop_
_entity.id
_entity.type
_entity.pdbx_description
1 polymer ?
#
loop_
_entity_poly.entity_id
_entity_poly.type
_entity_poly.pdbx_seq_one_letter_code
_entity_poly.pdbx_strand_id
1 'polypeptide(L)'
;MSLGLLRTLARPTLARLPSVACMSSAAARSSLGTNVHFTEKLSDGSIFVSRVPKQMPEISEADLPPLLRKYTPVERKPLTNELKHAVRTLRNEDPKHWTVSKLAKKFDLPPQAVLMVAPAPKWRREEMQQEADQQWQGLGYKKRLIRINRLRRRLLW
;
A
#
# COMPACT_ATOMS: atom_id res chain seq x y z
N MET A 1 -47.40 12.22 -25.98
CA MET A 1 -46.25 11.68 -26.74
C MET A 1 -45.20 12.76 -26.81
N SER A 2 -44.14 12.67 -26.00
CA SER A 2 -43.09 13.69 -25.92
C SER A 2 -41.78 13.08 -26.43
N LEU A 3 -41.35 13.55 -27.60
CA LEU A 3 -40.11 13.14 -28.26
C LEU A 3 -38.92 13.75 -27.52
N GLY A 4 -38.16 12.91 -26.82
CA GLY A 4 -36.93 13.30 -26.14
C GLY A 4 -35.78 13.45 -27.14
N LEU A 5 -35.18 14.64 -27.20
CA LEU A 5 -34.01 14.95 -28.01
C LEU A 5 -32.81 14.06 -27.64
N LEU A 6 -32.34 13.29 -28.62
CA LEU A 6 -31.06 12.59 -28.58
C LEU A 6 -29.93 13.61 -28.74
N ARG A 7 -29.21 13.90 -27.64
CA ARG A 7 -27.94 14.64 -27.69
C ARG A 7 -26.83 13.70 -28.18
N THR A 8 -26.42 13.89 -29.43
CA THR A 8 -25.21 13.28 -29.99
C THR A 8 -23.98 14.00 -29.44
N LEU A 9 -23.16 13.30 -28.66
CA LEU A 9 -21.85 13.82 -28.22
C LEU A 9 -20.85 13.65 -29.37
N ALA A 10 -20.33 14.77 -29.89
CA ALA A 10 -19.28 14.79 -30.88
C ALA A 10 -17.99 14.17 -30.31
N ARG A 11 -17.38 13.23 -31.05
CA ARG A 11 -16.08 12.65 -30.67
C ARG A 11 -14.98 13.70 -30.90
N PRO A 12 -14.08 13.94 -29.92
CA PRO A 12 -12.93 14.80 -30.15
C PRO A 12 -11.98 14.14 -31.15
N THR A 13 -11.61 14.90 -32.18
CA THR A 13 -10.58 14.55 -33.15
C THR A 13 -9.24 14.43 -32.42
N LEU A 14 -8.62 13.25 -32.49
CA LEU A 14 -7.28 13.03 -31.97
C LEU A 14 -6.29 13.85 -32.81
N ALA A 15 -5.75 14.92 -32.22
CA ALA A 15 -4.67 15.68 -32.81
C ALA A 15 -3.45 14.76 -33.01
N ARG A 16 -3.03 14.63 -34.27
CA ARG A 16 -1.82 13.91 -34.68
C ARG A 16 -0.60 14.67 -34.15
N LEU A 17 0.12 14.09 -33.21
CA LEU A 17 1.34 14.68 -32.67
C LEU A 17 2.40 14.84 -33.77
N PRO A 18 3.22 15.92 -33.72
CA PRO A 18 4.31 16.09 -34.67
C PRO A 18 5.34 14.97 -34.51
N SER A 19 5.74 14.41 -35.66
CA SER A 19 6.83 13.45 -35.81
C SER A 19 8.10 14.04 -35.22
N VAL A 20 8.65 13.39 -34.20
CA VAL A 20 9.88 13.82 -33.53
C VAL A 20 11.02 13.73 -34.55
N ALA A 21 11.56 14.88 -34.93
CA ALA A 21 12.75 14.96 -35.75
C ALA A 21 13.91 14.30 -34.99
N CYS A 22 14.48 13.25 -35.59
CA CYS A 22 15.68 12.58 -35.09
C CYS A 22 16.86 13.54 -35.23
N MET A 23 17.19 14.27 -34.17
CA MET A 23 18.38 15.12 -34.15
C MET A 23 19.62 14.24 -34.07
N SER A 24 20.28 14.03 -35.20
CA SER A 24 21.67 13.64 -35.25
C SER A 24 22.52 14.84 -34.82
N SER A 25 23.09 14.82 -33.61
CA SER A 25 24.22 15.71 -33.32
C SER A 25 25.24 15.01 -32.44
N ALA A 26 26.48 15.00 -32.90
CA ALA A 26 27.63 14.49 -32.16
C ALA A 26 27.82 15.20 -30.82
N ALA A 27 27.27 16.41 -30.65
CA ALA A 27 27.25 17.15 -29.39
C ALA A 27 26.40 16.46 -28.29
N ALA A 28 25.28 15.84 -28.66
CA ALA A 28 24.44 15.09 -27.72
C ALA A 28 25.14 13.84 -27.15
N ARG A 29 26.20 13.33 -27.81
CA ARG A 29 26.98 12.20 -27.30
C ARG A 29 27.94 12.60 -26.17
N SER A 30 28.38 13.86 -26.10
CA SER A 30 29.17 14.36 -24.96
C SER A 30 28.34 14.47 -23.67
N SER A 31 27.04 14.76 -23.81
CA SER A 31 26.06 14.80 -22.70
C SER A 31 25.45 13.44 -22.35
N LEU A 32 25.74 12.40 -23.13
CA LEU A 32 25.43 10.99 -22.79
C LEU A 32 26.62 10.31 -22.09
N GLY A 33 27.61 11.09 -21.65
CA GLY A 33 28.73 10.60 -20.87
C GLY A 33 28.23 10.02 -19.55
N THR A 34 28.46 8.73 -19.33
CA THR A 34 28.21 8.10 -18.02
C THR A 34 29.03 8.81 -16.96
N ASN A 35 28.41 9.20 -15.84
CA ASN A 35 29.12 9.84 -14.73
C ASN A 35 30.30 8.96 -14.28
N VAL A 36 31.51 9.48 -14.50
CA VAL A 36 32.75 8.89 -13.99
C VAL A 36 33.02 9.53 -12.64
N HIS A 37 33.09 8.72 -11.59
CA HIS A 37 33.25 9.23 -10.23
C HIS A 37 34.72 9.36 -9.82
N PHE A 38 35.55 8.38 -10.19
CA PHE A 38 37.00 8.51 -10.05
C PHE A 38 37.73 7.71 -11.11
N THR A 39 38.98 8.09 -11.35
CA THR A 39 39.89 7.41 -12.26
C THR A 39 41.21 7.17 -11.55
N GLU A 40 41.65 5.91 -11.51
CA GLU A 40 42.88 5.49 -10.83
C GLU A 40 43.76 4.71 -11.81
N LYS A 41 45.06 5.01 -11.83
CA LYS A 41 46.02 4.27 -12.65
C LYS A 41 46.58 3.11 -11.81
N LEU A 42 46.45 1.89 -12.31
CA LEU A 42 46.99 0.71 -11.66
C LEU A 42 48.50 0.57 -11.93
N SER A 43 49.16 -0.31 -11.18
CA SER A 43 50.59 -0.63 -11.34
C SER A 43 50.98 -1.00 -12.77
N ASP A 44 50.05 -1.60 -13.50
CA ASP A 44 50.28 -2.15 -14.84
C ASP A 44 50.09 -1.09 -15.95
N GLY A 45 49.85 0.17 -15.57
CA GLY A 45 49.58 1.27 -16.50
C GLY A 45 48.15 1.33 -17.04
N SER A 46 47.30 0.37 -16.65
CA SER A 46 45.87 0.37 -17.01
C SER A 46 45.09 1.43 -16.22
N ILE A 47 44.01 1.95 -16.83
CA ILE A 47 43.16 3.00 -16.26
C ILE A 47 41.87 2.37 -15.74
N PHE A 48 41.65 2.45 -14.43
CA PHE A 48 40.38 2.08 -13.82
C PHE A 48 39.44 3.26 -13.78
N VAL A 49 38.28 3.13 -14.41
CA VAL A 49 37.24 4.16 -14.48
C VAL A 49 36.02 3.66 -13.71
N SER A 50 35.72 4.28 -12.57
CA SER A 50 34.58 3.87 -11.76
C SER A 50 33.32 4.66 -12.10
N ARG A 51 32.18 3.94 -12.11
CA ARG A 51 30.83 4.52 -12.26
C ARG A 51 30.08 4.61 -10.94
N VAL A 52 30.75 4.27 -9.84
CA VAL A 52 30.20 4.26 -8.49
C VAL A 52 31.11 5.15 -7.64
N PRO A 53 30.56 6.04 -6.81
CA PRO A 53 31.37 6.86 -5.91
C PRO A 53 32.17 5.98 -4.95
N LYS A 54 33.43 6.35 -4.69
CA LYS A 54 34.36 5.61 -3.81
C LYS A 54 33.89 5.59 -2.35
N GLN A 55 33.21 6.66 -1.94
CA GLN A 55 32.57 6.78 -0.64
C GLN A 55 31.06 6.91 -0.88
N MET A 56 30.27 6.12 -0.15
CA MET A 56 28.82 6.31 -0.15
C MET A 56 28.51 7.66 0.49
N PRO A 57 27.62 8.48 -0.10
CA PRO A 57 27.19 9.71 0.54
C PRO A 57 26.55 9.39 1.89
N GLU A 58 26.88 10.16 2.93
CA GLU A 58 26.20 10.11 4.21
C GLU A 58 24.79 10.70 4.02
N ILE A 59 23.79 9.85 3.82
CA ILE A 59 22.40 10.28 3.64
C ILE A 59 21.82 10.55 5.03
N SER A 60 21.54 11.82 5.33
CA SER A 60 20.85 12.18 6.56
C SER A 60 19.34 11.94 6.44
N GLU A 61 18.64 11.77 7.55
CA GLU A 61 17.16 11.63 7.53
C GLU A 61 16.46 12.87 6.92
N ALA A 62 17.12 14.03 6.96
CA ALA A 62 16.61 15.27 6.38
C ALA A 62 16.65 15.27 4.84
N ASP A 63 17.53 14.46 4.23
CA ASP A 63 17.67 14.34 2.78
C ASP A 63 16.66 13.33 2.18
N LEU A 64 16.01 12.53 3.03
CA LEU A 64 15.01 11.57 2.60
C LEU A 64 13.69 12.28 2.25
N PRO A 65 12.95 11.78 1.24
CA PRO A 65 11.60 12.25 0.98
C PRO A 65 10.71 11.98 2.21
N PRO A 66 9.61 12.74 2.38
CA PRO A 66 8.72 12.56 3.51
C PRO A 66 8.15 11.14 3.55
N LEU A 67 8.04 10.58 4.77
CA LEU A 67 7.46 9.25 4.98
C LEU A 67 6.03 9.18 4.42
N LEU A 68 5.72 8.07 3.73
CA LEU A 68 4.38 7.81 3.19
C LEU A 68 3.28 7.78 4.26
N ARG A 69 3.62 7.36 5.49
CA ARG A 69 2.73 7.38 6.65
C ARG A 69 3.45 8.01 7.83
N LYS A 70 2.93 9.14 8.30
CA LYS A 70 3.40 9.78 9.53
C LYS A 70 2.89 8.99 10.73
N TYR A 71 3.77 8.59 11.62
CA TYR A 71 3.39 8.00 12.90
C TYR A 71 3.10 9.12 13.90
N THR A 72 1.87 9.19 14.39
CA THR A 72 1.49 10.06 15.49
C THR A 72 1.27 9.19 16.72
N PRO A 73 2.11 9.27 17.76
CA PRO A 73 1.83 8.65 19.04
C PRO A 73 0.48 9.18 19.56
N VAL A 74 -0.47 8.28 19.79
CA VAL A 74 -1.73 8.64 20.45
C VAL A 74 -1.66 8.09 21.85
N GLU A 75 -1.73 8.96 22.85
CA GLU A 75 -1.90 8.56 24.24
C GLU A 75 -3.25 7.88 24.40
N ARG A 76 -3.25 6.63 24.86
CA ARG A 76 -4.47 5.84 25.04
C ARG A 76 -4.64 5.47 26.49
N LYS A 77 -5.90 5.37 26.92
CA LYS A 77 -6.22 4.96 28.29
C LYS A 77 -5.69 3.55 28.58
N PRO A 78 -5.10 3.32 29.77
CA PRO A 78 -4.66 2.00 30.17
C PRO A 78 -5.86 1.06 30.33
N LEU A 79 -5.64 -0.23 30.06
CA LEU A 79 -6.69 -1.24 30.05
C LEU A 79 -6.96 -1.77 31.48
N THR A 80 -7.85 -1.10 32.20
CA THR A 80 -8.31 -1.51 33.55
C THR A 80 -9.12 -2.82 33.50
N ASN A 81 -9.10 -3.60 34.58
CA ASN A 81 -9.81 -4.88 34.66
C ASN A 81 -11.34 -4.72 34.55
N GLU A 82 -11.90 -3.66 35.10
CA GLU A 82 -13.33 -3.32 34.98
C GLU A 82 -13.74 -3.14 33.51
N LEU A 83 -12.92 -2.41 32.75
CA LEU A 83 -13.14 -2.15 31.34
C LEU A 83 -13.05 -3.46 30.53
N LYS A 84 -12.13 -4.37 30.87
CA LYS A 84 -12.05 -5.70 30.25
C LYS A 84 -13.33 -6.49 30.48
N HIS A 85 -13.86 -6.46 31.70
CA HIS A 85 -15.10 -7.16 32.03
C HIS A 85 -16.28 -6.59 31.24
N ALA A 86 -16.46 -5.26 31.25
CA ALA A 86 -17.52 -4.60 30.49
C ALA A 86 -17.47 -4.90 28.98
N VAL A 87 -16.28 -4.90 28.38
CA VAL A 87 -16.07 -5.24 26.97
C VAL A 87 -16.45 -6.71 26.69
N ARG A 88 -16.11 -7.63 27.59
CA ARG A 88 -16.47 -9.06 27.46
C ARG A 88 -17.97 -9.26 27.57
N THR A 89 -18.61 -8.63 28.55
CA THR A 89 -20.06 -8.75 28.77
C THR A 89 -20.84 -8.28 27.53
N LEU A 90 -20.59 -7.06 27.06
CA LEU A 90 -21.28 -6.50 25.88
C LEU A 90 -21.07 -7.35 24.62
N ARG A 91 -19.87 -7.93 24.46
CA ARG A 91 -19.54 -8.73 23.27
C ARG A 91 -20.14 -10.14 23.31
N ASN A 92 -20.36 -10.68 24.51
CA ASN A 92 -21.06 -11.96 24.69
C ASN A 92 -22.58 -11.81 24.57
N GLU A 93 -23.13 -10.67 24.97
CA GLU A 93 -24.56 -10.34 24.80
C GLU A 93 -24.94 -10.32 23.31
N ASP A 94 -24.36 -9.40 22.53
CA ASP A 94 -24.72 -9.23 21.12
C ASP A 94 -23.48 -8.97 20.24
N PRO A 95 -22.77 -10.01 19.80
CA PRO A 95 -21.54 -9.85 18.99
C PRO A 95 -21.80 -9.26 17.59
N LYS A 96 -23.04 -9.31 17.09
CA LYS A 96 -23.46 -8.67 15.83
C LYS A 96 -23.60 -7.16 15.99
N HIS A 97 -24.20 -6.70 17.08
CA HIS A 97 -24.34 -5.27 17.36
C HIS A 97 -23.03 -4.69 17.89
N TRP A 98 -22.41 -5.32 18.88
CA TRP A 98 -21.19 -4.89 19.56
C TRP A 98 -19.93 -5.40 18.85
N THR A 99 -19.70 -4.85 17.65
CA THR A 99 -18.50 -5.12 16.85
C THR A 99 -17.25 -4.51 17.49
N VAL A 100 -16.08 -5.03 17.11
CA VAL A 100 -14.77 -4.56 17.60
C VAL A 100 -14.63 -3.05 17.42
N SER A 101 -15.03 -2.52 16.25
CA SER A 101 -14.95 -1.10 15.94
C SER A 101 -15.86 -0.24 16.83
N LYS A 102 -17.05 -0.73 17.19
CA LYS A 102 -17.97 -0.01 18.09
C LYS A 102 -17.45 0.00 19.53
N LEU A 103 -16.96 -1.13 20.02
CA LEU A 103 -16.39 -1.24 21.36
C LEU A 103 -15.11 -0.39 21.48
N ALA A 104 -14.25 -0.43 20.46
CA ALA A 104 -13.05 0.41 20.38
C ALA A 104 -13.39 1.90 20.49
N LYS A 105 -14.42 2.36 19.78
CA LYS A 105 -14.89 3.76 19.85
C LYS A 105 -15.54 4.10 21.19
N LYS A 106 -16.35 3.19 21.76
CA LYS A 106 -17.05 3.40 23.02
C LYS A 106 -16.10 3.55 24.21
N PHE A 107 -15.03 2.75 24.23
CA PHE A 107 -14.07 2.71 25.34
C PHE A 107 -12.74 3.40 25.04
N ASP A 108 -12.61 4.06 23.89
CA ASP A 108 -11.38 4.69 23.41
C ASP A 108 -10.16 3.74 23.46
N LEU A 109 -10.38 2.52 22.97
CA LEU A 109 -9.39 1.46 22.92
C LEU A 109 -8.90 1.20 21.50
N PRO A 110 -7.66 0.71 21.33
CA PRO A 110 -7.25 0.14 20.06
C PRO A 110 -8.12 -1.07 19.70
N PRO A 111 -8.57 -1.22 18.44
CA PRO A 111 -9.35 -2.38 17.99
C PRO A 111 -8.64 -3.71 18.29
N GLN A 112 -7.31 -3.73 18.21
CA GLN A 112 -6.49 -4.89 18.52
C GLN A 112 -6.56 -5.29 20.01
N ALA A 113 -6.65 -4.32 20.92
CA ALA A 113 -6.81 -4.62 22.34
C ALA A 113 -8.18 -5.26 22.62
N VAL A 114 -9.24 -4.80 21.95
CA VAL A 114 -10.58 -5.39 22.06
C VAL A 114 -10.58 -6.84 21.57
N LEU A 115 -9.92 -7.12 20.43
CA LEU A 115 -9.77 -8.48 19.88
C LEU A 115 -9.05 -9.43 20.86
N MET A 116 -8.02 -8.95 21.55
CA MET A 116 -7.29 -9.73 22.55
C MET A 116 -8.12 -10.00 23.81
N VAL A 117 -8.89 -9.02 24.27
CA VAL A 117 -9.64 -9.11 25.54
C VAL A 117 -10.92 -9.93 25.40
N ALA A 118 -11.64 -9.75 24.30
CA ALA A 118 -12.95 -10.33 24.06
C ALA A 118 -13.01 -10.87 22.62
N PRO A 119 -12.54 -12.10 22.36
CA PRO A 119 -12.76 -12.74 21.07
C PRO A 119 -14.27 -12.95 20.83
N ALA A 120 -14.68 -13.00 19.56
CA ALA A 120 -16.08 -13.32 19.24
C ALA A 120 -16.40 -14.77 19.66
N PRO A 121 -17.65 -15.06 20.10
CA PRO A 121 -18.06 -16.42 20.42
C PRO A 121 -17.93 -17.33 19.20
N LYS A 122 -17.75 -18.63 19.44
CA LYS A 122 -17.42 -19.62 18.40
C LYS A 122 -18.44 -19.62 17.25
N TRP A 123 -19.73 -19.63 17.56
CA TRP A 123 -20.81 -19.60 16.57
C TRP A 123 -20.72 -18.39 15.63
N ARG A 124 -20.41 -17.19 16.13
CA ARG A 124 -20.28 -15.99 15.28
C ARG A 124 -19.02 -16.04 14.42
N ARG A 125 -17.94 -16.65 14.93
CA ARG A 125 -16.71 -16.86 14.14
C ARG A 125 -16.97 -17.79 12.97
N GLU A 126 -17.71 -18.87 13.20
CA GLU A 126 -18.11 -19.81 12.15
C GLU A 126 -19.03 -19.14 11.12
N GLU A 127 -20.01 -18.34 11.55
CA GLU A 127 -20.88 -17.57 10.65
C GLU A 127 -20.07 -16.61 9.76
N MET A 128 -19.12 -15.85 10.34
CA MET A 128 -18.24 -14.97 9.56
C MET A 128 -17.35 -15.74 8.58
N GLN A 129 -16.89 -16.94 8.95
CA GLN A 129 -16.11 -17.79 8.06
C GLN A 129 -16.96 -18.28 6.89
N GLN A 130 -18.19 -18.74 7.15
CA GLN A 130 -19.14 -19.14 6.12
C GLN A 130 -19.48 -17.99 5.17
N GLU A 131 -19.72 -16.78 5.70
CA GLU A 131 -19.91 -15.57 4.87
C GLU A 131 -18.69 -15.30 3.97
N ALA A 132 -17.48 -15.42 4.51
CA ALA A 132 -16.25 -15.23 3.74
C ALA A 132 -16.05 -16.30 2.66
N ASP A 133 -16.40 -17.55 2.95
CA ASP A 133 -16.32 -18.67 2.00
C ASP A 133 -17.36 -18.52 0.88
N GLN A 134 -18.59 -18.10 1.19
CA GLN A 134 -19.60 -17.78 0.18
C GLN A 134 -19.16 -16.63 -0.71
N GLN A 135 -18.61 -15.56 -0.13
CA GLN A 135 -18.03 -14.45 -0.91
C GLN A 135 -16.88 -14.93 -1.80
N TRP A 136 -16.05 -15.86 -1.31
CA TRP A 136 -14.96 -16.44 -2.09
C TRP A 136 -15.46 -17.31 -3.25
N GLN A 137 -16.46 -18.15 -3.01
CA GLN A 137 -17.09 -18.99 -4.02
C GLN A 137 -17.77 -18.16 -5.11
N GLY A 138 -18.42 -17.05 -4.73
CA GLY A 138 -19.02 -16.08 -5.65
C GLY A 138 -18.02 -15.31 -6.52
N LEU A 139 -16.71 -15.39 -6.26
CA LEU A 139 -15.70 -14.79 -7.14
C LEU A 139 -15.46 -15.64 -8.38
N GLY A 140 -15.54 -15.01 -9.55
CA GLY A 140 -15.09 -15.63 -10.79
C GLY A 140 -13.60 -16.01 -10.78
N TYR A 141 -13.23 -16.98 -11.62
CA TYR A 141 -11.89 -17.56 -11.71
C TYR A 141 -10.75 -16.52 -11.73
N LYS A 142 -10.84 -15.52 -12.62
CA LYS A 142 -9.80 -14.47 -12.75
C LYS A 142 -9.57 -13.70 -11.45
N LYS A 143 -10.64 -13.36 -10.72
CA LYS A 143 -10.53 -12.64 -9.44
C LYS A 143 -9.87 -13.50 -8.35
N ARG A 144 -10.21 -14.80 -8.30
CA ARG A 144 -9.56 -15.75 -7.37
C ARG A 144 -8.06 -15.86 -7.66
N LEU A 145 -7.67 -16.02 -8.93
CA LEU A 145 -6.26 -16.10 -9.34
C LEU A 145 -5.47 -14.84 -8.93
N ILE A 146 -6.04 -13.64 -9.13
CA ILE A 146 -5.41 -12.38 -8.72
C ILE A 146 -5.22 -12.33 -7.20
N ARG A 147 -6.23 -12.73 -6.40
CA ARG A 147 -6.12 -12.76 -4.93
C ARG A 147 -5.04 -13.74 -4.47
N ILE A 148 -4.99 -14.94 -5.04
CA ILE A 148 -3.95 -15.94 -4.74
C ILE A 148 -2.56 -15.40 -5.07
N ASN A 149 -2.37 -14.80 -6.24
CA ASN A 149 -1.08 -14.23 -6.62
C ASN A 149 -0.67 -13.04 -5.72
N ARG A 150 -1.62 -12.23 -5.23
CA ARG A 150 -1.34 -11.20 -4.22
C ARG A 150 -0.86 -11.80 -2.89
N LEU A 151 -1.46 -12.91 -2.44
CA LEU A 151 -1.00 -13.62 -1.25
C LEU A 151 0.40 -14.19 -1.44
N ARG A 152 0.68 -14.83 -2.58
CA ARG A 152 2.02 -15.34 -2.92
C ARG A 152 3.09 -14.26 -2.91
N ARG A 153 2.81 -13.09 -3.52
CA ARG A 153 3.74 -11.96 -3.51
C ARG A 153 3.99 -11.44 -2.09
N ARG A 154 2.94 -11.34 -1.26
CA ARG A 154 3.07 -10.93 0.14
C ARG A 154 3.92 -11.91 0.97
N LEU A 155 3.84 -13.21 0.68
CA LEU A 155 4.65 -14.23 1.39
C LEU A 155 6.10 -14.27 0.91
N LEU A 156 6.37 -13.79 -0.31
CA LEU A 156 7.72 -13.74 -0.90
C LEU A 156 8.49 -12.48 -0.50
N TRP A 157 7.77 -11.38 -0.30
CA TRP A 157 8.31 -10.10 0.18
C TRP A 157 8.59 -10.15 1.68
#